data_AF-A0A1T4ZMP9-F1
#
_entry.id   AF-A0A1T4ZMP9-F1
#
_cell.length_a   1.000
_cell.length_b   1.000
_cell.length_c   1.000
_cell.angle_alpha   90.00
_cell.angle_beta   90.00
_cell.angle_gamma   90.00
#
_symmetry.space_group_name_H-M   'P 1'
#
loop_
_entity.id
_entity.type
_entity.pdbx_description
1 polymer ?
#
loop_
_entity_poly.entity_id
_entity_poly.type
_entity_poly.pdbx_seq_one_letter_code
_entity_poly.pdbx_strand_id
1 'polypeptide(L)'
;MAELEETPEAIILKLEVPGVNPEDLDVQVSLDGVAITGERKSTNHTEEKGVSRSEFRYGKFRRIIPLPTRIQNTQVQADYKDGILSLTLPKAEEEKNKVVKITLG
;
A
#
# COMPACT_ATOMS: atom_id res chain seq x y z
N MET A 1 0.57 -6.98 -5.76
CA MET A 1 0.08 -7.64 -4.53
C MET A 1 0.38 -6.73 -3.35
N ALA A 2 0.05 -7.14 -2.12
CA ALA A 2 0.44 -6.42 -0.92
C ALA A 2 0.94 -7.42 0.15
N GLU A 3 1.93 -6.99 0.91
CA GLU A 3 2.52 -7.70 2.04
C GLU A 3 2.43 -6.79 3.26
N LEU A 4 1.99 -7.32 4.40
CA LEU A 4 1.85 -6.58 5.65
C LEU A 4 2.59 -7.35 6.75
N GLU A 5 3.51 -6.66 7.41
CA GLU A 5 4.24 -7.15 8.58
C GLU A 5 3.95 -6.23 9.77
N GLU A 6 3.80 -6.82 10.96
CA GLU A 6 3.51 -6.09 12.18
C GLU A 6 4.65 -6.26 13.19
N THR A 7 5.19 -5.13 13.67
CA THR A 7 6.13 -5.09 14.80
C THR A 7 5.41 -4.53 16.04
N PRO A 8 6.01 -4.56 17.24
CA PRO A 8 5.40 -3.90 18.40
C PRO A 8 5.15 -2.39 18.20
N GLU A 9 5.94 -1.72 17.36
CA GLU A 9 5.96 -0.27 17.19
C GLU A 9 5.27 0.21 15.90
N ALA A 10 5.23 -0.61 14.85
CA ALA A 10 4.78 -0.19 13.52
C ALA A 10 4.15 -1.32 12.71
N ILE A 11 3.44 -0.95 11.65
CA ILE A 11 3.09 -1.82 10.54
C ILE A 11 3.99 -1.47 9.36
N ILE A 12 4.60 -2.47 8.74
CA ILE A 12 5.32 -2.33 7.47
C ILE A 12 4.41 -2.86 6.36
N LEU A 13 4.01 -1.98 5.45
CA LEU A 13 3.13 -2.32 4.34
C LEU A 13 3.88 -2.15 3.02
N LYS A 14 4.01 -3.22 2.24
CA LYS A 14 4.60 -3.19 0.90
C LYS A 14 3.56 -3.49 -0.16
N LEU A 15 3.58 -2.74 -1.26
CA LEU A 15 2.71 -2.96 -2.40
C LEU A 15 3.52 -3.00 -3.69
N GLU A 16 3.25 -4.01 -4.51
CA GLU A 16 3.72 -4.00 -5.90
C GLU A 16 2.86 -3.04 -6.73
N VAL A 17 3.52 -2.05 -7.30
CA VAL A 17 2.96 -1.04 -8.21
C VAL A 17 3.89 -0.79 -9.40
N PRO A 18 4.36 -1.83 -10.12
CA PRO A 18 5.36 -1.67 -11.18
C PRO A 18 4.80 -0.91 -12.39
N GLY A 19 5.67 -0.12 -13.02
CA GLY A 19 5.35 0.63 -14.25
C GLY A 19 4.47 1.85 -14.03
N VAL A 20 4.48 2.41 -12.82
CA VAL A 20 3.85 3.69 -12.47
C VAL A 20 4.94 4.61 -11.91
N ASN A 21 4.94 5.87 -12.34
CA ASN A 21 5.85 6.87 -11.77
C ASN A 21 5.36 7.22 -10.35
N PRO A 22 6.25 7.43 -9.38
CA PRO A 22 5.86 7.76 -7.99
C PRO A 22 4.98 9.00 -7.90
N GLU A 23 5.24 10.00 -8.73
CA GLU A 23 4.47 11.26 -8.82
C GLU A 23 3.04 11.07 -9.31
N ASP A 24 2.73 9.96 -10.00
CA ASP A 24 1.41 9.60 -10.48
C ASP A 24 0.62 8.73 -9.46
N LEU A 25 1.21 8.46 -8.28
CA LEU A 25 0.56 7.71 -7.20
C LEU A 25 -0.06 8.66 -6.16
N ASP A 26 -1.35 8.50 -5.93
CA ASP A 26 -2.04 9.12 -4.79
C ASP A 26 -2.15 8.10 -3.65
N VAL A 27 -1.47 8.38 -2.54
CA VAL A 27 -1.44 7.55 -1.33
C VAL A 27 -2.06 8.32 -0.18
N GLN A 28 -3.21 7.85 0.29
CA GLN A 28 -3.94 8.44 1.41
C GLN A 28 -3.92 7.49 2.60
N VAL A 29 -3.54 8.00 3.77
CA VAL A 29 -3.45 7.20 4.98
C VAL A 29 -4.42 7.73 6.04
N SER A 30 -5.36 6.87 6.45
CA SER A 30 -6.25 7.09 7.60
C SER A 30 -5.69 6.42 8.85
N LEU A 31 -6.43 6.51 9.96
CA LEU A 31 -6.05 5.85 11.21
C LEU A 31 -6.04 4.33 11.09
N ASP A 32 -6.82 3.76 10.17
CA ASP A 32 -7.17 2.33 10.09
C ASP A 32 -6.98 1.73 8.69
N GLY A 33 -6.43 2.49 7.75
CA GLY A 33 -6.35 2.07 6.36
C GLY A 33 -5.42 2.89 5.49
N VAL A 34 -5.00 2.29 4.39
CA VAL A 34 -4.25 2.95 3.32
C VAL A 34 -5.01 2.81 2.01
N ALA A 35 -5.30 3.93 1.36
CA ALA A 35 -5.85 3.96 0.01
C ALA A 35 -4.75 4.37 -0.98
N ILE A 36 -4.60 3.59 -2.06
CA ILE A 36 -3.64 3.84 -3.12
C ILE A 36 -4.40 3.91 -4.43
N THR A 37 -4.25 5.02 -5.14
CA THR A 37 -4.81 5.24 -6.47
C THR A 37 -3.68 5.57 -7.44
N GLY A 38 -3.79 5.11 -8.68
CA GLY A 38 -2.85 5.44 -9.73
C GLY A 38 -3.33 4.92 -11.08
N GLU A 39 -2.49 5.09 -12.10
CA GLU A 39 -2.79 4.63 -13.45
C GLU A 39 -1.57 3.96 -14.08
N ARG A 40 -1.73 2.71 -14.53
CA ARG A 40 -0.69 2.03 -15.29
C ARG A 40 -0.97 2.20 -16.79
N LYS A 41 -0.19 3.04 -17.46
CA LYS A 41 -0.35 3.32 -18.89
C LYS A 41 0.13 2.12 -19.73
N SER A 42 -0.57 1.84 -20.82
CA SER A 42 -0.10 0.89 -21.83
C SER A 42 0.87 1.59 -22.78
N THR A 43 2.00 0.96 -23.09
CA THR A 43 2.94 1.44 -24.09
C THR A 43 2.57 1.03 -25.51
N ASN A 44 1.47 0.28 -25.70
CA ASN A 44 1.03 -0.16 -27.02
C ASN A 44 0.34 0.99 -27.76
N HIS A 45 1.14 1.94 -28.24
CA HIS A 45 0.77 2.69 -29.44
C HIS A 45 0.73 1.67 -30.59
N THR A 46 -0.47 1.46 -31.13
CA THR A 46 -0.69 0.51 -32.21
C THR A 46 -0.21 1.14 -33.50
N GLU A 47 0.98 0.77 -33.98
CA GLU A 47 1.41 1.02 -35.36
C GLU A 47 2.17 -0.18 -35.94
N GLU A 48 1.82 -1.43 -35.62
CA GLU A 48 2.22 -2.53 -36.51
C GLU A 48 1.28 -3.74 -36.36
N LYS A 49 0.92 -4.30 -37.52
CA LYS A 49 -0.07 -5.37 -37.70
C LYS A 49 0.37 -6.65 -36.96
N GLY A 50 -0.18 -6.90 -35.77
CA GLY A 50 -0.03 -8.16 -35.06
C GLY A 50 -1.03 -8.32 -33.92
N VAL A 51 -1.45 -9.56 -33.66
CA VAL A 51 -2.29 -9.87 -32.49
C VAL A 51 -1.40 -9.83 -31.26
N SER A 52 -1.34 -8.69 -30.57
CA SER A 52 -0.68 -8.61 -29.26
C SER A 52 -1.62 -9.13 -28.17
N ARG A 53 -1.15 -10.10 -27.38
CA ARG A 53 -1.85 -10.56 -26.16
C ARG A 53 -1.02 -10.14 -24.97
N SER A 54 -1.60 -9.33 -24.09
CA SER A 54 -0.98 -8.91 -22.83
C SER A 54 -1.73 -9.53 -21.66
N GLU A 55 -0.98 -10.04 -20.68
CA GLU A 55 -1.52 -10.48 -19.39
C GLU A 55 -1.42 -9.37 -18.33
N PHE A 56 -0.85 -8.23 -18.70
CA PHE A 56 -0.71 -7.09 -17.79
C PHE A 56 -2.03 -6.32 -17.70
N ARG A 57 -2.33 -5.85 -16.49
CA ARG A 57 -3.46 -4.96 -16.26
C ARG A 57 -3.02 -3.52 -16.48
N TYR A 58 -3.68 -2.82 -17.39
CA TYR A 58 -3.50 -1.39 -17.64
C TYR A 58 -4.73 -0.60 -17.19
N GLY A 59 -4.57 0.73 -17.12
CA GLY A 59 -5.61 1.67 -16.71
C GLY A 59 -5.52 2.03 -15.22
N LYS A 60 -6.56 2.72 -14.76
CA LYS A 60 -6.66 3.22 -13.39
C LYS A 60 -6.87 2.07 -12.42
N PHE A 61 -6.22 2.15 -11.27
CA PHE A 61 -6.42 1.23 -10.16
C PHE A 61 -6.68 2.00 -8.88
N ARG A 62 -7.44 1.37 -7.98
CA ARG A 62 -7.64 1.82 -6.62
C ARG A 62 -7.61 0.61 -5.70
N ARG A 63 -6.79 0.66 -4.66
CA ARG A 63 -6.70 -0.35 -3.61
C ARG A 63 -6.92 0.30 -2.26
N ILE A 64 -7.69 -0.35 -1.41
CA ILE A 64 -7.83 0.01 0.00
C ILE A 64 -7.32 -1.17 0.80
N ILE A 65 -6.37 -0.92 1.68
CA ILE A 65 -5.78 -1.92 2.57
C ILE A 65 -6.18 -1.55 4.00
N PRO A 66 -7.09 -2.30 4.65
CA PRO A 66 -7.37 -2.10 6.06
C PRO A 66 -6.15 -2.52 6.90
N LEU A 67 -5.91 -1.79 7.98
CA LEU A 67 -4.83 -2.06 8.92
C LEU A 67 -5.37 -2.84 10.14
N PRO A 68 -4.59 -3.78 10.70
CA PRO A 68 -5.01 -4.56 11.86
C PRO A 68 -5.07 -3.74 13.16
N THR A 69 -4.41 -2.58 13.19
CA THR A 69 -4.42 -1.67 14.34
C THR A 69 -4.36 -0.21 13.89
N ARG A 70 -4.66 0.70 14.82
CA ARG A 70 -4.61 2.13 14.56
C ARG A 70 -3.17 2.64 14.48
N ILE A 71 -2.93 3.61 13.62
CA ILE A 71 -1.61 4.20 13.38
C ILE A 71 -1.57 5.71 13.62
N GLN A 72 -0.36 6.27 13.72
CA GLN A 72 -0.08 7.70 13.71
C GLN A 72 0.09 8.15 12.25
N ASN A 73 -1.02 8.41 11.56
CA ASN A 73 -1.02 8.68 10.12
C ASN A 73 -0.21 9.91 9.69
N THR A 74 0.08 10.84 10.60
CA THR A 74 0.92 12.02 10.35
C THR A 74 2.43 11.75 10.41
N GLN A 75 2.85 10.56 10.83
CA GLN A 75 4.26 10.17 10.97
C GLN A 75 4.66 9.02 10.02
N VAL A 76 3.87 8.79 8.97
CA VAL A 76 4.14 7.76 7.98
C VAL A 76 5.38 8.10 7.16
N GLN A 77 6.22 7.10 6.95
CA GLN A 77 7.34 7.18 6.02
C GLN A 77 7.05 6.32 4.80
N ALA A 78 7.44 6.81 3.61
CA ALA A 78 7.25 6.12 2.36
C ALA A 78 8.55 6.06 1.57
N ASP A 79 8.80 4.91 0.95
CA ASP A 79 9.85 4.71 -0.04
C ASP A 79 9.25 4.02 -1.27
N TYR A 80 9.76 4.37 -2.45
CA TYR A 80 9.37 3.71 -3.68
C TYR A 80 10.60 3.33 -4.48
N LYS A 81 10.81 2.03 -4.63
CA LYS A 81 11.98 1.48 -5.28
C LYS A 81 11.62 0.23 -6.07
N ASP A 82 12.13 0.16 -7.30
CA ASP A 82 11.99 -1.01 -8.19
C ASP A 82 10.54 -1.50 -8.36
N GLY A 83 9.58 -0.56 -8.37
CA GLY A 83 8.15 -0.87 -8.53
C GLY A 83 7.45 -1.29 -7.24
N ILE A 84 8.10 -1.17 -6.08
CA ILE A 84 7.55 -1.49 -4.76
C ILE A 84 7.38 -0.20 -3.95
N LEU A 85 6.14 0.08 -3.55
CA LEU A 85 5.82 1.10 -2.54
C LEU A 85 5.95 0.46 -1.16
N SER A 86 6.84 0.97 -0.32
CA SER A 86 7.03 0.55 1.07
C SER A 86 6.59 1.67 2.01
N LEU A 87 5.70 1.36 2.94
CA LEU A 87 5.19 2.28 3.95
C LEU A 87 5.55 1.76 5.34
N THR A 88 6.14 2.63 6.16
CA THR A 88 6.32 2.41 7.60
C THR A 88 5.26 3.23 8.32
N LEU A 89 4.35 2.53 9.01
CA LEU A 89 3.16 3.09 9.63
C LEU A 89 3.27 2.93 11.15
N PRO A 90 3.74 3.94 11.90
CA PRO A 90 3.89 3.83 13.35
C PRO A 90 2.53 3.57 14.01
N LYS A 91 2.45 2.60 14.93
CA LYS A 91 1.22 2.35 15.68
C LYS A 91 0.85 3.55 16.55
N ALA A 92 -0.45 3.78 16.73
CA ALA A 92 -0.93 4.75 17.71
C ALA A 92 -0.39 4.39 19.10
N GLU A 93 -0.05 5.40 19.93
CA GLU A 93 0.53 5.15 21.26
C GLU A 93 -0.36 4.25 22.14
N GLU A 94 -1.68 4.40 22.01
CA GLU A 94 -2.69 3.59 22.71
C GLU A 94 -2.67 2.10 22.33
N GLU A 95 -2.07 1.75 21.19
CA GLU A 95 -2.05 0.39 20.63
C GLU A 95 -0.76 -0.37 20.96
N LYS A 96 0.35 0.33 21.27
CA LYS A 96 1.69 -0.28 21.45
C LYS A 96 1.78 -1.24 22.64
N ASN A 97 0.91 -1.10 23.65
CA ASN A 97 0.99 -1.82 24.93
C ASN A 97 -0.34 -2.44 25.39
N LYS A 98 -1.21 -2.87 24.48
CA LYS A 98 -2.47 -3.54 24.86
C LYS A 98 -2.22 -4.95 25.41
N VAL A 99 -1.83 -5.03 26.67
CA VAL A 99 -1.92 -6.25 27.49
C VAL A 99 -3.26 -6.22 28.21
N VAL A 100 -4.21 -7.04 27.74
CA VAL A 100 -5.49 -7.20 28.43
C VAL A 100 -5.39 -8.39 29.36
N LYS A 101 -5.41 -8.14 30.67
CA LYS A 101 -5.51 -9.20 31.67
C LYS A 101 -6.98 -9.65 31.74
N ILE A 102 -7.26 -10.88 31.35
CA ILE A 102 -8.60 -11.45 31.44
C ILE A 102 -8.77 -12.06 32.84
N THR A 103 -9.84 -11.69 33.53
CA THR A 103 -10.27 -12.37 34.76
C THR A 103 -11.26 -13.46 34.37
N LEU A 104 -10.92 -14.72 34.65
CA LEU A 104 -11.86 -15.83 34.55
C LEU A 104 -12.68 -15.85 35.85
N GLY A 105 -13.99 -15.73 35.71
CA GLY A 105 -14.98 -15.94 36.78
C GLY A 105 -15.53 -17.35 36.78
#